data_AF-A0A2V8Q1J4-F1
#
_entry.id   AF-A0A2V8Q1J4-F1
#
_cell.length_a   1.000
_cell.length_b   1.000
_cell.length_c   1.000
_cell.angle_alpha   90.00
_cell.angle_beta   90.00
_cell.angle_gamma   90.00
#
_symmetry.space_group_name_H-M   'P 1'
#
loop_
_entity.id
_entity.type
_entity.pdbx_description
1 polymer ?
#
loop_
_entity_poly.entity_id
_entity_poly.type
_entity_poly.pdbx_seq_one_letter_code
_entity_poly.pdbx_strand_id
1 'polypeptide(L)'
;AASRKVIVDAGFGPDYKVPGLPHRTGHGIGMDGHEWTNFVRGNKTPIQPGMCFSDEPTIVIYGEFGIRLEDCLFIDKDGPKFFTKQSESIEAPF
;
A
#
# COMPACT_ATOMS: atom_id res chain seq x y z
N ALA A 1 -2.06 -0.80 8.69
CA ALA A 1 -3.23 -1.11 9.56
C ALA A 1 -4.50 -0.52 8.96
N ALA A 2 -4.49 0.75 8.55
CA ALA A 2 -5.60 1.41 7.87
C ALA A 2 -6.12 0.65 6.62
N SER A 3 -5.27 0.41 5.62
CA SER A 3 -5.62 -0.39 4.42
C SER A 3 -6.23 -1.75 4.77
N ARG A 4 -5.58 -2.48 5.69
CA ARG A 4 -6.04 -3.79 6.15
C ARG A 4 -7.40 -3.73 6.82
N LYS A 5 -7.74 -2.66 7.55
CA LYS A 5 -9.07 -2.50 8.15
C LYS A 5 -10.15 -2.42 7.07
N VAL A 6 -9.95 -1.61 6.03
CA VAL A 6 -10.89 -1.50 4.90
C VAL A 6 -11.12 -2.87 4.25
N ILE A 7 -10.04 -3.62 4.02
CA ILE A 7 -10.10 -4.97 3.42
C ILE A 7 -10.85 -5.95 4.33
N VAL A 8 -10.61 -5.91 5.64
CA VAL A 8 -11.28 -6.79 6.63
C VAL A 8 -12.76 -6.45 6.80
N ASP A 9 -13.09 -5.16 6.86
CA ASP A 9 -14.49 -4.71 6.95
C ASP A 9 -15.29 -5.13 5.69
N ALA A 10 -14.62 -5.28 4.55
CA ALA A 10 -15.21 -5.81 3.31
C ALA A 10 -15.29 -7.35 3.24
N GLY A 11 -14.86 -8.07 4.28
CA GLY A 11 -14.95 -9.53 4.37
C GLY A 11 -13.72 -10.33 3.92
N PHE A 12 -12.59 -9.66 3.63
CA PHE A 12 -11.35 -10.29 3.19
C PHE A 12 -10.30 -10.36 4.33
N GLY A 13 -9.50 -11.41 4.42
CA GLY A 13 -8.54 -11.65 5.51
C GLY A 13 -9.14 -12.51 6.65
N PRO A 14 -8.89 -12.22 7.95
CA PRO A 14 -8.08 -11.13 8.51
C PRO A 14 -6.58 -11.39 8.41
N ASP A 15 -5.79 -10.46 8.96
CA ASP A 15 -4.32 -10.51 8.90
C ASP A 15 -3.85 -10.72 7.46
N TYR A 16 -2.96 -11.67 7.22
CA TYR A 16 -2.42 -12.00 5.91
C TYR A 16 -3.16 -13.15 5.21
N LYS A 17 -4.34 -13.55 5.72
CA LYS A 17 -5.13 -14.60 5.10
C LYS A 17 -5.66 -14.12 3.74
N VAL A 18 -5.84 -15.09 2.85
CA VAL A 18 -6.50 -14.92 1.57
C VAL A 18 -7.87 -15.62 1.57
N PRO A 19 -8.88 -15.14 0.82
CA PRO A 19 -8.89 -13.92 0.01
C PRO A 19 -8.58 -12.66 0.81
N GLY A 20 -7.62 -11.83 0.40
CA GLY A 20 -7.12 -10.71 1.23
C GLY A 20 -5.73 -10.20 0.88
N LEU A 21 -5.06 -9.55 1.83
CA LEU A 21 -3.76 -8.86 1.65
C LEU A 21 -2.60 -9.70 2.23
N PRO A 22 -1.88 -10.49 1.42
CA PRO A 22 -0.89 -11.45 1.92
C PRO A 22 0.47 -10.82 2.28
N HIS A 23 0.68 -9.52 2.01
CA HIS A 23 1.95 -8.82 2.28
C HIS A 23 1.77 -7.50 3.04
N ARG A 24 2.88 -6.78 3.24
CA ARG A 24 2.89 -5.41 3.79
C ARG A 24 2.20 -4.43 2.84
N THR A 25 1.78 -3.28 3.35
CA THR A 25 1.05 -2.29 2.51
C THR A 25 1.95 -1.53 1.56
N GLY A 26 3.25 -1.44 1.86
CA GLY A 26 4.21 -0.78 0.99
C GLY A 26 5.61 -0.79 1.61
N HIS A 27 6.58 -0.31 0.85
CA HIS A 27 7.99 -0.23 1.20
C HIS A 27 8.54 1.17 0.91
N GLY A 28 9.73 1.50 1.44
CA GLY A 28 10.44 2.72 1.08
C GLY A 28 10.94 2.63 -0.35
N ILE A 29 11.08 3.77 -1.03
CA ILE A 29 11.59 3.84 -2.40
C ILE A 29 12.51 5.05 -2.57
N GLY A 30 13.52 4.93 -3.42
CA GLY A 30 14.47 6.00 -3.71
C GLY A 30 15.46 5.60 -4.80
N MET A 31 16.74 5.43 -4.44
CA MET A 31 17.75 4.90 -5.36
C MET A 31 17.56 3.40 -5.61
N ASP A 32 17.04 2.68 -4.62
CA ASP A 32 16.64 1.28 -4.77
C ASP A 32 15.11 1.17 -4.87
N GLY A 33 14.66 0.11 -5.54
CA GLY A 33 13.22 -0.19 -5.65
C GLY A 33 12.59 -0.48 -4.28
N HIS A 34 13.34 -1.11 -3.36
CA HIS A 34 12.89 -1.41 -2.00
C HIS A 34 13.92 -0.91 -0.98
N GLU A 35 13.56 0.13 -0.24
CA GLU A 35 14.39 0.75 0.80
C GLU A 35 13.70 0.72 2.18
N TRP A 36 14.45 1.16 3.19
CA TRP A 36 13.90 1.43 4.52
C TRP A 36 13.24 2.82 4.53
N THR A 37 12.13 3.06 5.24
CA THR A 37 11.38 2.15 6.10
C THR A 37 10.18 1.51 5.39
N ASN A 38 9.32 0.76 6.09
CA ASN A 38 8.24 -0.02 5.47
C ASN A 38 6.87 0.20 6.14
N PHE A 39 5.79 0.21 5.35
CA PHE A 39 4.40 0.16 5.85
C PHE A 39 4.01 -1.27 6.26
N VAL A 40 4.67 -1.79 7.30
CA VAL A 40 4.52 -3.16 7.79
C VAL A 40 4.12 -3.19 9.27
N ARG A 41 3.35 -4.22 9.64
CA ARG A 41 2.93 -4.44 11.04
C ARG A 41 4.15 -4.50 11.96
N GLY A 42 4.09 -3.80 13.07
CA GLY A 42 5.13 -3.80 14.10
C GLY A 42 6.24 -2.77 13.88
N ASN A 43 6.35 -2.18 12.69
CA ASN A 43 7.25 -1.06 12.48
C ASN A 43 6.71 0.19 13.21
N LYS A 44 7.53 0.74 14.10
CA LYS A 44 7.19 1.92 14.93
C LYS A 44 7.96 3.17 14.53
N THR A 45 8.70 3.13 13.42
CA THR A 45 9.45 4.29 12.91
C THR A 45 8.46 5.44 12.63
N PRO A 46 8.62 6.62 13.26
CA PRO A 46 7.79 7.78 12.95
C PRO A 46 8.00 8.23 11.51
N ILE A 47 6.92 8.47 10.79
CA ILE A 47 6.96 9.04 9.43
C ILE A 47 7.41 10.50 9.52
N GLN A 48 8.34 10.91 8.65
CA GLN A 48 8.90 12.26 8.60
C GLN A 48 8.80 12.86 7.19
N PRO A 49 8.72 14.20 7.05
CA PRO A 49 8.82 14.87 5.76
C PRO A 49 10.07 14.42 4.96
N GLY A 50 9.91 14.26 3.65
CA GLY A 50 10.94 13.80 2.73
C GLY A 50 11.06 12.28 2.59
N MET A 51 10.40 11.48 3.44
CA MET A 51 10.34 10.03 3.25
C MET A 51 9.46 9.67 2.04
N CYS A 52 9.86 8.64 1.29
CA CYS A 52 9.16 8.16 0.10
C CYS A 52 8.78 6.69 0.25
N PHE A 53 7.58 6.31 -0.20
CA PHE A 53 7.04 4.96 -0.06
C PHE A 53 6.18 4.55 -1.26
N SER A 54 6.05 3.25 -1.51
CA SER A 54 4.89 2.69 -2.23
C SER A 54 3.66 2.63 -1.31
N ASP A 55 2.46 2.77 -1.89
CA ASP A 55 1.18 2.38 -1.28
C ASP A 55 0.47 1.39 -2.22
N GLU A 56 0.51 0.11 -1.86
CA GLU A 56 0.17 -1.01 -2.74
C GLU A 56 -0.55 -2.18 -2.01
N PRO A 57 -1.69 -1.95 -1.33
CA PRO A 57 -2.41 -2.99 -0.62
C PRO A 57 -3.13 -3.96 -1.58
N THR A 58 -2.39 -4.90 -2.18
CA THR A 58 -2.93 -5.94 -3.08
C THR A 58 -3.99 -6.79 -2.39
N ILE A 59 -5.10 -7.06 -3.09
CA ILE A 59 -6.05 -8.11 -2.74
C ILE A 59 -5.81 -9.30 -3.66
N VAL A 60 -5.65 -10.49 -3.08
CA VAL A 60 -5.41 -11.75 -3.80
C VAL A 60 -6.51 -12.75 -3.47
N ILE A 61 -7.06 -13.39 -4.50
CA ILE A 61 -8.00 -14.51 -4.43
C ILE A 61 -7.34 -15.71 -5.13
N TYR A 62 -6.83 -16.66 -4.34
CA TYR A 62 -6.11 -17.80 -4.91
C TYR A 62 -7.00 -18.67 -5.80
N GLY A 63 -6.45 -19.06 -6.95
CA GLY A 63 -7.19 -19.80 -7.98
C GLY A 63 -8.03 -18.92 -8.91
N GLU A 64 -8.12 -17.61 -8.65
CA GLU A 64 -8.90 -16.67 -9.46
C GLU A 64 -8.00 -15.55 -10.01
N PHE A 65 -7.78 -14.48 -9.25
CA PHE A 65 -7.00 -13.31 -9.67
C PHE A 65 -6.49 -12.50 -8.47
N GLY A 66 -5.72 -11.45 -8.75
CA GLY A 66 -5.34 -10.44 -7.77
C GLY A 66 -5.43 -9.04 -8.37
N ILE A 67 -5.73 -8.06 -7.54
CA ILE A 67 -5.81 -6.64 -7.91
C ILE A 67 -4.80 -5.88 -7.07
N ARG A 68 -3.88 -5.17 -7.74
CA ARG A 68 -2.94 -4.23 -7.13
C ARG A 68 -3.06 -2.89 -7.82
N LEU A 69 -3.35 -1.85 -7.05
CA LEU A 69 -3.07 -0.47 -7.40
C LEU A 69 -1.85 -0.06 -6.59
N GLU A 70 -0.85 0.51 -7.24
CA GLU A 70 0.39 0.94 -6.63
C GLU A 70 0.72 2.33 -7.13
N ASP A 71 0.70 3.27 -6.20
CA ASP A 71 1.20 4.62 -6.42
C ASP A 71 2.24 4.92 -5.34
N CYS A 72 3.38 5.47 -5.77
CA CYS A 72 4.36 5.95 -4.82
C CYS A 72 3.99 7.35 -4.32
N LEU A 73 4.36 7.65 -3.09
CA LEU A 73 4.13 8.93 -2.45
C LEU A 73 5.38 9.40 -1.70
N PHE A 74 5.43 10.70 -1.46
CA PHE A 74 6.36 11.29 -0.50
C PHE A 74 5.59 12.05 0.57
N ILE A 75 6.23 12.22 1.73
CA ILE A 75 5.65 12.96 2.85
C ILE A 75 6.09 14.40 2.75
N ASP A 76 5.14 15.30 2.51
CA ASP A 76 5.35 16.74 2.58
C ASP A 76 5.08 17.24 4.03
N LYS A 77 5.45 18.49 4.32
CA LYS A 77 5.21 19.14 5.62
C LYS A 77 3.72 19.18 6.02
N ASP A 78 2.82 19.17 5.03
CA ASP A 78 1.36 19.25 5.24
C ASP A 78 0.66 17.89 5.05
N GLY A 79 1.41 16.80 4.80
CA GLY A 79 0.87 15.45 4.59
C GLY A 79 1.41 14.75 3.33
N PRO A 80 0.93 13.53 3.03
CA PRO A 80 1.40 12.77 1.87
C PRO A 80 0.98 13.39 0.54
N LYS A 81 1.86 13.28 -0.46
CA LYS A 81 1.63 13.65 -1.87
C LYS A 81 2.02 12.47 -2.76
N PHE A 82 1.13 12.07 -3.66
CA PHE A 82 1.44 11.02 -4.63
C PHE A 82 2.31 11.57 -5.76
N PHE A 83 3.23 10.74 -6.26
CA PHE A 83 4.01 11.03 -7.46
C PHE A 83 3.18 10.87 -8.74
N THR A 84 2.17 10.02 -8.69
CA THR A 84 1.29 9.67 -9.80
C THR A 84 -0.18 9.91 -9.43
N LYS A 85 -1.03 10.09 -10.45
CA LYS A 85 -2.47 10.17 -10.26
C LYS A 85 -3.01 8.74 -10.09
N GLN A 86 -3.80 8.53 -9.04
CA GLN A 86 -4.41 7.24 -8.76
C GLN A 86 -5.47 6.91 -9.80
N SER A 87 -5.60 5.62 -10.12
CA SER A 87 -6.63 5.11 -11.02
C SER A 87 -8.05 5.41 -10.49
N GLU A 88 -8.94 5.85 -11.37
CA GLU A 88 -10.33 6.19 -11.00
C GLU A 88 -11.23 4.95 -11.01
N SER A 89 -11.02 4.05 -11.97
CA SER A 89 -11.78 2.81 -12.09
C SER A 89 -10.97 1.71 -12.80
N ILE A 90 -11.54 0.51 -12.87
CA ILE A 90 -10.95 -0.61 -13.62
C ILE A 90 -10.93 -0.34 -15.14
N GLU A 91 -11.86 0.45 -15.66
CA GLU A 91 -11.91 0.87 -17.07
C GLU A 91 -11.08 2.13 -17.37
N ALA A 92 -10.75 2.93 -16.35
CA ALA A 92 -10.02 4.19 -16.45
C ALA A 92 -8.79 4.19 -15.51
N PRO A 93 -7.70 3.51 -15.89
CA PRO A 93 -6.54 3.34 -15.03
C PRO A 93 -5.65 4.60 -14.88
N PHE A 94 -5.86 5.65 -15.68
CA PHE A 94 -5.05 6.88 -15.71
C PHE A 94 -5.92 8.15 -15.73
#